data_AF-A0A0S3U3R3-F1
#
_entry.id   AF-A0A0S3U3R3-F1
#
_cell.length_a   1.000
_cell.length_b   1.000
_cell.length_c   1.000
_cell.angle_alpha   90.00
_cell.angle_beta   90.00
_cell.angle_gamma   90.00
#
_symmetry.space_group_name_H-M   'P 1'
#
loop_
_entity.id
_entity.type
_entity.pdbx_description
1 polymer ?
#
loop_
_entity_poly.entity_id
_entity_poly.type
_entity_poly.pdbx_seq_one_letter_code
_entity_poly.pdbx_strand_id
1 'polypeptide(L)' 'MSKPNFSEMSREELAAYVMKNRHDDEAFYALADKVYASPRIRVESMEQLADLVRAKQQKQAD' A
#
# COMPACT_ATOMS: atom_id res chain seq x y z
N MET A 1 -25.29 -9.97 5.90
CA MET A 1 -24.65 -9.80 4.58
C MET A 1 -23.17 -10.06 4.76
N SER A 2 -22.57 -10.93 3.93
CA SER A 2 -21.14 -11.26 4.04
C SER A 2 -20.30 -10.03 3.77
N LYS A 3 -19.42 -9.70 4.70
CA LYS A 3 -18.33 -8.74 4.44
C LYS A 3 -17.38 -9.38 3.41
N PRO A 4 -16.86 -8.60 2.45
CA PRO A 4 -15.83 -9.10 1.55
C PRO A 4 -14.53 -9.39 2.31
N ASN A 5 -13.73 -10.35 1.83
CA ASN A 5 -12.43 -10.65 2.41
C ASN A 5 -11.43 -9.52 2.10
N PHE A 6 -11.25 -8.61 3.05
CA PHE A 6 -10.35 -7.46 2.92
C PHE A 6 -8.88 -7.86 2.72
N SER A 7 -8.46 -9.03 3.21
CA SER A 7 -7.12 -9.57 2.98
C SER A 7 -6.87 -9.98 1.53
N GLU A 8 -7.90 -10.47 0.83
CA GLU A 8 -7.80 -10.92 -0.56
C GLU A 8 -7.94 -9.75 -1.55
N MET A 9 -8.58 -8.65 -1.15
CA MET A 9 -8.71 -7.44 -1.98
C MET A 9 -7.36 -6.75 -2.23
N SER A 10 -7.21 -6.19 -3.43
CA SER A 10 -6.07 -5.31 -3.74
C SER A 10 -6.14 -4.04 -2.89
N ARG A 11 -4.99 -3.39 -2.62
CA ARG A 11 -4.95 -2.15 -1.82
C ARG A 11 -5.88 -1.06 -2.37
N GLU A 12 -5.98 -0.98 -3.69
CA GLU A 12 -6.82 -0.01 -4.41
C GLU A 12 -8.31 -0.30 -4.22
N GLU A 13 -8.72 -1.57 -4.33
CA GLU A 13 -10.11 -1.99 -4.09
C GLU A 13 -10.50 -1.76 -2.63
N LEU A 14 -9.60 -2.07 -1.71
CA LEU A 14 -9.81 -1.87 -0.28
C LEU A 14 -9.94 -0.38 0.07
N ALA A 15 -9.10 0.47 -0.51
CA ALA A 15 -9.20 1.93 -0.35
C ALA A 15 -10.52 2.48 -0.90
N ALA A 16 -10.95 2.01 -2.07
CA ALA A 16 -12.25 2.40 -2.65
C ALA A 16 -13.42 1.92 -1.78
N TYR A 17 -13.32 0.73 -1.18
CA TYR A 17 -14.32 0.19 -0.26
C TYR A 17 -14.42 1.01 1.02
N VAL A 18 -13.29 1.32 1.67
CA VAL A 18 -13.23 2.17 2.88
C VAL A 18 -13.79 3.57 2.60
N MET A 19 -13.51 4.14 1.43
CA MET A 19 -14.07 5.44 1.04
C MET A 19 -15.60 5.43 0.93
N LYS A 20 -16.19 4.33 0.45
CA LYS A 20 -17.65 4.13 0.38
C LYS A 20 -18.25 3.73 1.73
N ASN A 21 -17.50 3.00 2.56
CA ASN A 21 -17.92 2.46 3.85
C ASN A 21 -17.05 3.03 4.98
N ARG A 22 -17.11 4.35 5.19
CA ARG A 22 -16.25 5.05 6.16
C ARG A 22 -16.47 4.65 7.62
N HIS A 23 -17.59 3.99 7.92
CA HIS A 23 -17.89 3.46 9.26
C HIS A 23 -17.52 1.98 9.42
N ASP A 24 -16.89 1.36 8.41
CA ASP A 24 -16.41 -0.01 8.52
C ASP A 24 -14.97 0.00 9.06
N ASP A 25 -14.85 -0.09 10.39
CA ASP A 25 -13.56 -0.16 11.08
C ASP A 25 -12.71 -1.34 10.58
N GLU A 26 -13.32 -2.47 10.24
CA GLU A 26 -12.61 -3.68 9.79
C GLU A 26 -11.91 -3.44 8.44
N ALA A 27 -12.60 -2.77 7.51
CA ALA A 27 -12.01 -2.35 6.24
C ALA A 27 -10.87 -1.34 6.45
N PHE A 28 -11.02 -0.41 7.40
CA PHE A 28 -9.99 0.57 7.74
C PHE A 28 -8.74 -0.09 8.32
N TYR A 29 -8.91 -0.99 9.29
CA TYR A 29 -7.79 -1.73 9.89
C TYR A 29 -7.09 -2.62 8.87
N ALA A 30 -7.82 -3.29 7.97
CA ALA A 30 -7.22 -4.09 6.91
C ALA A 30 -6.40 -3.23 5.92
N LEU A 31 -6.85 -1.99 5.64
CA LEU A 31 -6.10 -1.05 4.81
C LEU A 31 -4.85 -0.54 5.52
N ALA A 32 -4.96 -0.20 6.81
CA ALA A 32 -3.84 0.21 7.63
C ALA A 32 -2.78 -0.91 7.72
N ASP A 33 -3.21 -2.15 7.95
CA ASP A 33 -2.33 -3.32 8.01
C ASP A 33 -1.62 -3.56 6.67
N LYS A 34 -2.33 -3.53 5.53
CA LYS A 34 -1.70 -3.61 4.19
C LYS A 34 -0.71 -2.48 3.93
N VAL A 35 -0.99 -1.26 4.40
CA VAL A 35 -0.10 -0.11 4.25
C VAL A 35 1.14 -0.26 5.15
N TYR A 36 0.99 -0.79 6.35
CA TYR A 36 2.09 -1.06 7.28
C TYR A 36 2.95 -2.26 6.87
N ALA A 37 2.31 -3.34 6.38
CA ALA A 37 2.96 -4.55 5.90
C ALA A 37 3.64 -4.35 4.54
N SER A 38 3.16 -3.40 3.74
CA SER A 38 3.91 -2.97 2.56
C SER A 38 5.25 -2.41 3.02
N PRO A 39 6.39 -2.90 2.51
CA PRO A 39 7.70 -2.31 2.77
C PRO A 39 7.71 -0.94 2.09
N ARG A 40 7.15 0.05 2.78
CA ARG A 40 7.28 1.44 2.39
C ARG A 40 8.76 1.68 2.52
N ILE A 41 9.40 1.86 1.39
CA ILE A 41 10.77 2.32 1.33
C ILE A 41 10.80 3.61 2.12
N ARG A 42 11.22 3.49 3.38
CA ARG A 42 11.41 4.62 4.26
C ARG A 42 12.70 5.21 3.81
N VAL A 43 12.56 6.28 3.06
CA VAL A 43 13.69 7.04 2.59
C VAL A 43 14.02 8.01 3.69
N GLU A 44 14.96 7.58 4.53
CA GLU A 44 15.37 8.31 5.72
C GLU A 44 16.26 9.50 5.35
N SER A 45 16.69 9.60 4.08
CA SER A 45 17.52 10.69 3.55
C SER A 45 17.42 10.81 2.03
N MET A 46 17.74 12.00 1.51
CA MET A 46 17.78 12.28 0.07
C MET A 46 18.78 11.40 -0.70
N GLU A 47 19.85 10.96 -0.04
CA GLU A 47 20.83 10.03 -0.63
C GLU A 47 20.23 8.64 -0.88
N GLN A 48 19.41 8.13 0.05
CA GLN A 48 18.68 6.89 -0.15
C GLN A 48 17.60 7.01 -1.24
N LEU A 49 16.99 8.19 -1.42
CA LEU A 49 16.09 8.46 -2.54
C LEU A 49 16.81 8.35 -3.87
N ALA A 50 17.99 8.98 -3.97
CA ALA A 50 18.80 8.98 -5.19
C ALA A 50 19.27 7.58 -5.58
N ASP A 51 19.69 6.77 -4.61
CA ASP A 51 20.12 5.39 -4.83
C ASP A 51 18.98 4.51 -5.37
N LEU A 52 17.78 4.67 -4.79
CA LEU A 52 16.59 3.95 -5.23
C LEU A 52 16.10 4.31 -6.62
N VAL A 53 16.17 5.59 -6.97
CA VAL A 53 15.83 6.06 -8.32
C VAL A 53 16.81 5.48 -9.34
N ARG A 54 18.12 5.46 -9.04
CA ARG A 54 19.12 4.82 -9.91
C ARG A 54 18.88 3.32 -10.06
N ALA A 55 18.63 2.60 -8.97
CA ALA A 55 18.35 1.16 -9.00
C ALA A 55 17.09 0.83 -9.83
N LYS A 56 16.06 1.67 -9.75
CA LYS A 56 14.85 1.54 -10.58
C LYS A 56 15.10 1.83 -12.06
N GLN A 57 15.94 2.82 -12.39
CA GLN A 57 16.29 3.16 -13.78
C GLN A 57 17.18 2.10 -14.44
N GLN A 58 18.13 1.51 -13.71
CA GLN A 58 18.95 0.41 -14.24
C GLN A 58 18.14 -0.85 -14.55
N LYS A 59 17.13 -1.17 -13.74
CA LYS A 59 16.24 -2.33 -13.98
C LYS A 59 15.25 -2.16 -15.15
N GLN A 60 15.10 -0.96 -15.70
CA GLN A 60 14.25 -0.71 -16.88
C GLN A 60 15.03 -0.68 -18.20
N ALA A 61 16.37 -0.77 -18.13
CA ALA A 61 17.26 -0.69 -19.28
C ALA A 61 17.87 -2.06 -19.67
N ASP A 62 17.49 -3.14 -18.99
CA ASP A 62 17.86 -4.54 -19.30
C ASP A 62 16.63 -5.32 -19.77
#